data_AF-A0A0F9AB41-F1
#
_entry.id   AF-A0A0F9AB41-F1
#
_cell.length_a   1.000
_cell.length_b   1.000
_cell.length_c   1.000
_cell.angle_alpha   90.00
_cell.angle_beta   90.00
_cell.angle_gamma   90.00
#
_symmetry.space_group_name_H-M   'P 1'
#
loop_
_entity.id
_entity.type
_entity.pdbx_description
1 polymer ?
#
loop_
_entity_poly.entity_id
_entity_poly.type
_entity_poly.pdbx_seq_one_letter_code
_entity_poly.pdbx_strand_id
1 'polypeptide(L)'
;DQKEGHTTFRRYFKEMDWHPNPQVQRLMSMGGSLGIGAVRAEALIKRFGTVYNVATATPEMLASVDGMGKAVAVKFLRGVGRPDV
;
A
#
# COMPACT_ATOMS: atom_id res chain seq x y z
N ASP A 1 14.05 -43.81 -7.53
CA ASP A 1 14.31 -43.39 -8.92
C ASP A 1 13.87 -41.96 -9.21
N GLN A 2 14.72 -40.97 -8.93
CA GLN A 2 14.65 -39.70 -9.63
C GLN A 2 15.71 -39.71 -10.74
N LYS A 3 15.28 -39.55 -11.99
CA LYS A 3 16.18 -39.45 -13.15
C LYS A 3 16.74 -38.03 -13.24
N GLU A 4 18.02 -37.89 -13.60
CA GLU A 4 18.80 -36.63 -13.60
C GLU A 4 18.20 -35.46 -14.44
N GLY A 5 17.16 -35.69 -15.24
CA GLY A 5 16.52 -34.67 -16.09
C GLY A 5 15.12 -34.21 -15.66
N HIS A 6 14.66 -34.53 -14.45
CA HIS A 6 13.27 -34.27 -14.06
C HIS A 6 12.97 -32.77 -13.84
N THR A 7 12.34 -32.12 -14.82
CA THR A 7 11.95 -30.69 -14.78
C THR A 7 10.62 -30.43 -14.07
N THR A 8 10.02 -31.47 -13.46
CA THR A 8 8.71 -31.40 -12.79
C THR A 8 8.63 -30.28 -11.77
N PHE A 9 9.69 -30.04 -11.00
CA PHE A 9 9.73 -28.91 -10.06
C PHE A 9 9.52 -27.57 -10.78
N ARG A 10 10.23 -27.29 -11.88
CA ARG A 10 10.07 -26.06 -12.68
C ARG A 10 8.71 -25.96 -13.37
N ARG A 11 8.06 -27.08 -13.70
CA ARG A 11 6.71 -27.08 -14.28
C ARG A 11 5.64 -26.64 -13.27
N TYR A 12 5.80 -27.03 -12.01
CA TYR A 12 4.89 -26.63 -10.92
C TYR A 12 5.28 -25.31 -10.27
N PHE A 13 6.57 -25.00 -10.24
CA PHE A 13 7.10 -23.72 -9.79
C PHE A 13 6.96 -22.70 -10.92
N LYS A 14 5.75 -22.13 -11.05
CA LYS A 14 5.54 -20.93 -11.86
C LYS A 14 6.14 -19.76 -11.10
N GLU A 15 7.15 -19.10 -11.68
CA GLU A 15 7.64 -17.84 -11.13
C GLU A 15 6.48 -16.84 -11.08
N MET A 16 6.20 -16.31 -9.90
CA MET A 16 5.17 -15.30 -9.71
C MET A 16 5.73 -13.97 -10.23
N ASP A 17 5.25 -13.52 -11.38
CA ASP A 17 5.62 -12.24 -12.01
C ASP A 17 5.01 -11.04 -11.26
N TRP A 18 3.91 -11.27 -10.56
CA TRP A 18 3.19 -10.25 -9.81
C TRP A 18 3.79 -10.02 -8.42
N HIS A 19 4.50 -8.90 -8.27
CA HIS A 19 5.05 -8.43 -6.99
C HIS A 19 4.30 -7.16 -6.55
N PRO A 20 3.30 -7.27 -5.66
CA PRO A 20 2.59 -6.09 -5.17
C PRO A 20 3.58 -5.21 -4.40
N ASN A 21 3.54 -3.90 -4.65
CA ASN A 21 4.43 -2.96 -3.96
C ASN A 21 4.23 -3.08 -2.43
N PRO A 22 5.28 -3.42 -1.66
CA PRO A 22 5.15 -3.67 -0.22
C PRO A 22 4.70 -2.43 0.55
N GLN A 23 4.99 -1.22 0.05
CA GLN A 23 4.48 0.03 0.64
C GLN A 23 2.97 0.16 0.46
N VAL A 24 2.43 -0.25 -0.69
CA VAL A 24 0.98 -0.24 -0.96
C VAL A 24 0.28 -1.21 -0.03
N GLN A 25 0.79 -2.45 0.07
CA GLN A 25 0.22 -3.45 0.98
C GLN A 25 0.24 -2.98 2.43
N ARG A 26 1.38 -2.45 2.90
CA ARG A 26 1.51 -1.97 4.27
C ARG A 26 0.57 -0.80 4.56
N LEU A 27 0.41 0.13 3.61
CA LEU A 27 -0.52 1.24 3.76
C LEU A 27 -1.98 0.77 3.81
N MET A 28 -2.36 -0.22 3.00
CA MET A 28 -3.69 -0.83 3.06
C MET A 28 -3.93 -1.53 4.40
N SER A 29 -2.97 -2.29 4.92
CA SER A 29 -3.10 -2.97 6.21
C SER A 29 -3.29 -1.97 7.36
N MET A 30 -2.62 -0.81 7.30
CA MET A 30 -2.70 0.23 8.33
C MET A 30 -3.95 1.10 8.19
N GLY A 31 -4.36 1.42 6.97
CA GLY A 31 -5.41 2.41 6.70
C GLY A 31 -6.73 1.85 6.18
N GLY A 32 -6.87 0.52 6.01
CA GLY A 32 -8.04 -0.11 5.39
C GLY A 32 -9.36 0.26 6.07
N SER A 33 -9.42 0.16 7.40
CA SER A 33 -10.59 0.57 8.19
C SER A 33 -10.79 2.09 8.27
N LEU A 34 -9.77 2.86 7.89
CA LEU A 34 -9.75 4.32 7.86
C LEU A 34 -10.10 4.89 6.47
N GLY A 35 -10.45 4.03 5.51
CA GLY A 35 -10.84 4.42 4.16
C GLY A 35 -9.69 4.42 3.15
N ILE A 36 -8.54 3.82 3.47
CA ILE A 36 -7.42 3.65 2.54
C ILE A 36 -7.46 2.24 1.93
N GLY A 37 -8.26 2.10 0.88
CA GLY A 37 -8.28 0.89 0.04
C GLY A 37 -7.17 0.87 -1.01
N ALA A 38 -7.11 -0.17 -1.85
CA ALA A 38 -6.05 -0.39 -2.84
C ALA A 38 -5.78 0.82 -3.73
N VAL A 39 -6.81 1.37 -4.38
CA VAL A 39 -6.68 2.52 -5.30
C VAL A 39 -6.06 3.74 -4.62
N ARG A 40 -6.50 4.07 -3.40
CA ARG A 40 -5.95 5.20 -2.63
C ARG A 40 -4.54 4.90 -2.16
N ALA A 41 -4.27 3.68 -1.69
CA ALA A 41 -2.94 3.29 -1.25
C ALA A 41 -1.93 3.38 -2.41
N GLU A 42 -2.29 2.90 -3.60
CA GLU A 42 -1.48 3.03 -4.81
C GLU A 42 -1.24 4.50 -5.17
N ALA A 43 -2.27 5.34 -5.18
CA ALA A 43 -2.14 6.75 -5.50
C ALA A 43 -1.25 7.51 -4.48
N LEU A 44 -1.44 7.22 -3.19
CA LEU A 44 -0.63 7.79 -2.11
C LEU A 44 0.83 7.35 -2.20
N ILE A 45 1.09 6.05 -2.37
CA ILE A 45 2.46 5.56 -2.51
C ILE A 45 3.11 6.04 -3.81
N LYS A 46 2.35 6.18 -4.90
CA LYS A 46 2.84 6.78 -6.14
C LYS A 46 3.27 8.24 -5.93
N ARG A 47 2.57 9.00 -5.09
CA ARG A 47 2.86 10.42 -4.82
C ARG A 47 3.95 10.64 -3.77
N PHE A 48 3.91 9.88 -2.68
CA PHE A 48 4.74 10.09 -1.49
C PHE A 48 5.88 9.07 -1.34
N GLY A 49 5.86 7.98 -2.12
CA GLY A 49 6.89 6.94 -2.16
C GLY A 49 6.81 5.92 -1.03
N THR A 50 6.62 6.35 0.21
CA THR A 50 6.67 5.48 1.39
C THR A 50 5.50 5.70 2.34
N VAL A 51 5.16 4.67 3.12
CA VAL A 51 4.15 4.77 4.20
C VAL A 51 4.53 5.85 5.21
N TYR A 52 5.82 6.00 5.53
CA TYR A 52 6.31 7.03 6.45
C TYR A 52 5.93 8.43 5.95
N ASN A 53 6.25 8.74 4.70
CA ASN A 53 5.96 10.03 4.09
C ASN A 53 4.44 10.33 4.06
N VAL A 54 3.61 9.30 3.87
CA VAL A 54 2.14 9.43 3.93
C VAL A 54 1.67 9.75 5.35
N ALA A 55 2.21 9.09 6.37
CA ALA A 55 1.82 9.30 7.77
C ALA A 55 2.33 10.63 8.36
N THR A 56 3.40 11.20 7.80
CA THR A 56 3.96 12.49 8.23
C THR A 56 3.43 13.68 7.44
N ALA A 57 2.79 13.47 6.29
CA ALA A 57 2.21 14.53 5.46
C ALA A 57 1.10 15.31 6.19
N THR A 58 0.81 16.53 5.70
CA THR A 58 -0.33 17.31 6.20
C THR A 58 -1.65 16.82 5.59
N PRO A 59 -2.80 17.09 6.23
CA PRO A 59 -4.11 16.77 5.63
C PRO A 59 -4.30 17.34 4.23
N GLU A 60 -3.80 18.56 3.97
CA GLU A 60 -3.88 19.24 2.68
C GLU A 60 -3.09 18.51 1.60
N MET A 61 -1.88 18.03 1.95
CA MET A 61 -1.06 17.27 1.02
C MET A 61 -1.73 15.96 0.64
N LEU A 62 -2.29 15.23 1.62
CA LEU A 62 -3.02 14.00 1.35
C LEU A 62 -4.30 14.27 0.53
N ALA A 63 -5.00 15.37 0.81
CA ALA A 63 -6.20 15.76 0.10
C ALA A 63 -5.97 16.19 -1.35
N SER A 64 -4.72 16.47 -1.74
CA SER A 64 -4.36 16.74 -3.13
C SER A 64 -4.32 15.48 -4.02
N VAL A 65 -4.38 14.29 -3.41
CA VAL A 65 -4.43 13.02 -4.14
C VAL A 65 -5.86 12.74 -4.59
N ASP A 66 -6.02 12.44 -5.88
CA ASP A 66 -7.33 12.16 -6.45
C ASP A 66 -8.06 11.03 -5.70
N GLY A 67 -9.35 11.25 -5.48
CA GLY A 67 -10.18 10.35 -4.66
C GLY A 67 -9.95 10.42 -3.14
N MET A 68 -9.10 11.32 -2.62
CA MET A 68 -8.89 11.53 -1.18
C MET A 68 -9.35 12.92 -0.73
N GLY A 69 -10.51 12.99 -0.07
CA GLY A 69 -11.00 14.26 0.50
C GLY A 69 -10.33 14.61 1.83
N LYS A 70 -10.31 15.91 2.19
CA LYS A 70 -9.73 16.42 3.44
C LYS A 70 -10.26 15.71 4.70
N ALA A 71 -11.55 15.42 4.76
CA ALA A 71 -12.14 14.70 5.89
C ALA A 71 -11.57 13.28 6.07
N VAL A 72 -11.35 12.56 4.96
CA VAL A 72 -10.73 11.22 4.99
C VAL A 72 -9.25 11.32 5.37
N ALA A 73 -8.55 12.33 4.88
CA ALA A 73 -7.16 12.59 5.25
C ALA A 73 -6.98 12.83 6.75
N VAL A 74 -7.79 13.72 7.33
CA VAL A 74 -7.77 13.98 8.78
C VAL A 74 -8.13 12.71 9.57
N LYS A 75 -9.19 11.99 9.16
CA LYS A 75 -9.59 10.73 9.82
C LYS A 75 -8.45 9.70 9.79
N PHE A 76 -7.79 9.53 8.64
CA PHE A 76 -6.68 8.60 8.49
C PHE A 76 -5.51 9.00 9.40
N LEU A 77 -5.06 10.26 9.35
CA LEU A 77 -3.93 10.73 10.13
C LEU A 77 -4.19 10.59 11.64
N ARG A 78 -5.38 10.98 12.11
CA ARG A 78 -5.78 10.77 13.51
C ARG A 78 -5.79 9.29 13.88
N GLY A 79 -6.31 8.43 13.00
CA GLY A 79 -6.37 6.98 13.21
C GLY A 79 -4.99 6.31 13.29
N VAL A 80 -3.96 6.88 12.65
CA VAL A 80 -2.57 6.39 12.75
C VAL A 80 -1.74 7.12 13.82
N GLY A 81 -2.39 7.90 14.68
CA GLY A 81 -1.75 8.52 15.86
C GLY A 81 -1.28 9.96 15.71
N ARG A 82 -1.82 10.73 14.74
CA ARG A 82 -1.61 12.19 14.62
C ARG A 82 -2.79 12.97 15.20
N PRO A 83 -2.88 13.21 16.53
CA PRO A 83 -3.97 13.98 17.12
C PRO A 83 -3.87 15.48 16.85
N ASP A 84 -2.74 15.96 16.33
CA ASP A 84 -2.41 17.36 16.05
C ASP A 84 -3.09 17.94 14.80
N VAL A 85 -3.73 17.10 13.98
CA VAL A 85 -4.30 17.49 12.67
C VAL A 85 -5.82 17.51 12.62
#